data_AF-A0A8X8CHG3-F1
#
_entry.id   AF-A0A8X8CHG3-F1
#
_cell.length_a   1.000
_cell.length_b   1.000
_cell.length_c   1.000
_cell.angle_alpha   90.00
_cell.angle_beta   90.00
_cell.angle_gamma   90.00
#
_symmetry.space_group_name_H-M   'P 1'
#
loop_
_entity.id
_entity.type
_entity.pdbx_description
1 polymer ?
#
loop_
_entity_poly.entity_id
_entity_poly.type
_entity_poly.pdbx_seq_one_letter_code
_entity_poly.pdbx_strand_id
1 'polypeptide(L)'
;MASSAAANLEDVPSVNLMTELLRRMKCSSKPDKRLILIGPPGSGKGTQSPIIKDEYCLCHLATGDMLRAAVAAKTPLGIKAKEAMDKGELVSDDLVVGIIDEAMKKPSCQKGFILDGFPRTVVQAEKLDEMLQKQGAKIDKVLNFAIDDAILEERITGRWIHPSSGRTYHTKFAPPKVPGVDDVTGEPLIQRKDDTAAVLKSRLEAFHRQTEPVIGYYKNKGAVAELHAEKSPKEVTAELGFLLRQNSGFIAVNFGRLLCCLPFSENAATCHHPASNLLGPKLPQPEGAPKASAMVLSFQSYHMQKKHALSNVIPVSKHTTSRYSNR
;
A
#
# COMPACT_ATOMS: atom_id res chain seq x y z
N MET A 1 -20.88 25.96 9.79
CA MET A 1 -19.80 25.67 8.82
C MET A 1 -18.48 25.88 9.53
N ALA A 2 -17.58 24.90 9.54
CA ALA A 2 -16.20 25.13 9.96
C ALA A 2 -15.41 25.50 8.71
N SER A 3 -15.12 26.80 8.52
CA SER A 3 -14.15 27.20 7.51
C SER A 3 -12.78 26.71 7.96
N SER A 4 -12.16 25.84 7.17
CA SER A 4 -10.73 25.56 7.34
C SER A 4 -9.97 26.79 6.87
N ALA A 5 -9.78 27.75 7.77
CA ALA A 5 -8.88 28.87 7.53
C ALA A 5 -7.52 28.28 7.12
N ALA A 6 -7.09 28.55 5.88
CA ALA A 6 -5.76 28.19 5.46
C ALA A 6 -4.80 29.00 6.32
N ALA A 7 -3.99 28.31 7.15
CA ALA A 7 -2.98 29.00 7.94
C ALA A 7 -2.05 29.77 6.99
N ASN A 8 -1.88 31.08 7.22
CA ASN A 8 -1.00 31.88 6.38
C ASN A 8 0.42 31.32 6.56
N LEU A 9 1.17 31.22 5.46
CA LEU A 9 2.52 30.66 5.51
C LEU A 9 3.47 31.52 6.35
N GLU A 10 3.14 32.81 6.51
CA GLU A 10 3.80 33.80 7.35
C GLU A 10 3.68 33.49 8.86
N ASP A 11 2.57 32.86 9.28
CA ASP A 11 2.33 32.45 10.67
C ASP A 11 3.05 31.13 11.03
N VAL A 12 3.67 30.44 10.06
CA VAL A 12 4.31 29.13 10.25
C VAL A 12 5.80 29.29 10.54
N PRO A 13 6.32 28.88 11.71
CA PRO A 13 7.73 29.00 12.04
C PRO A 13 8.64 28.34 10.99
N SER A 14 9.70 29.05 10.55
CA SER A 14 10.56 28.64 9.44
C SER A 14 11.19 27.25 9.60
N VAL A 15 11.44 26.83 10.85
CA VAL A 15 11.94 25.47 11.17
C VAL A 15 10.92 24.39 10.81
N ASN A 16 9.62 24.63 11.05
CA ASN A 16 8.53 23.71 10.70
C ASN A 16 8.36 23.64 9.17
N LEU A 17 8.39 24.80 8.51
CA LEU A 17 8.33 24.88 7.05
C LEU A 17 9.50 24.14 6.38
N MET A 18 10.72 24.35 6.87
CA MET A 18 11.91 23.66 6.37
C MET A 18 11.88 22.15 6.67
N THR A 19 11.38 21.74 7.83
CA THR A 19 11.22 20.31 8.18
C THR A 19 10.23 19.61 7.25
N GLU A 20 9.08 20.23 6.95
CA GLU A 20 8.09 19.70 6.02
C GLU A 20 8.62 19.68 4.57
N LEU A 21 9.35 20.71 4.13
CA LEU A 21 9.99 20.75 2.81
C LEU A 21 11.07 19.66 2.68
N LEU A 22 11.93 19.49 3.68
CA LEU A 22 12.92 18.40 3.71
C LEU A 22 12.26 17.01 3.73
N ARG A 23 11.11 16.86 4.41
CA ARG A 23 10.32 15.62 4.35
C ARG A 23 9.77 15.37 2.94
N ARG A 24 9.21 16.39 2.29
CA ARG A 24 8.72 16.32 0.90
C ARG A 24 9.84 16.00 -0.11
N MET A 25 11.05 16.55 0.09
CA MET A 25 12.22 16.23 -0.75
C MET A 25 12.73 14.80 -0.53
N LYS A 26 12.60 14.23 0.67
CA LYS A 26 13.00 12.83 0.96
C LYS A 26 12.04 11.78 0.36
N CYS A 27 10.80 12.15 0.07
CA CYS A 27 9.80 11.25 -0.52
C CYS A 27 9.50 11.54 -2.01
N SER A 28 9.90 12.69 -2.56
CA SER A 28 9.69 13.02 -3.97
C SER A 28 10.35 12.00 -4.90
N SER A 29 11.54 11.50 -4.52
CA SER A 29 12.30 10.45 -5.21
C SER A 29 11.77 9.02 -5.04
N LYS A 30 10.79 8.79 -4.15
CA LYS A 30 10.17 7.47 -3.97
C LYS A 30 9.05 7.25 -5.00
N PRO A 31 8.83 6.03 -5.48
CA PRO A 31 7.72 5.74 -6.39
C PRO A 31 6.38 5.98 -5.69
N ASP A 32 5.39 6.39 -6.48
CA ASP A 32 4.00 6.50 -6.03
C ASP A 32 3.47 5.13 -5.61
N LYS A 33 2.57 5.07 -4.62
CA LYS A 33 2.03 3.79 -4.11
C LYS A 33 0.56 3.89 -3.71
N ARG A 34 -0.24 2.94 -4.19
CA ARG A 34 -1.66 2.76 -3.84
C ARG A 34 -1.78 1.50 -2.99
N LEU A 35 -1.93 1.69 -1.68
CA LEU A 35 -1.84 0.65 -0.66
C LEU A 35 -3.20 0.41 -0.01
N ILE A 36 -3.51 -0.85 0.28
CA ILE A 36 -4.62 -1.26 1.16
C ILE A 36 -4.02 -1.92 2.40
N LEU A 37 -4.50 -1.57 3.59
CA LEU A 37 -4.16 -2.27 4.83
C LEU A 37 -5.36 -3.08 5.32
N ILE A 38 -5.27 -4.41 5.27
CA ILE A 38 -6.28 -5.35 5.76
C ILE A 38 -5.83 -5.95 7.11
N GLY A 39 -6.79 -6.37 7.92
CA GLY A 39 -6.59 -7.04 9.21
C GLY A 39 -7.71 -6.67 10.19
N PRO A 40 -7.86 -7.39 11.30
CA PRO A 40 -8.94 -7.15 12.27
C PRO A 40 -8.74 -5.83 13.07
N PRO A 41 -9.74 -5.40 13.87
CA PRO A 41 -9.56 -4.29 14.81
C PRO A 41 -8.43 -4.61 15.80
N GLY A 42 -7.51 -3.66 16.03
CA GLY A 42 -6.40 -3.87 16.97
C GLY A 42 -5.13 -4.48 16.35
N SER A 43 -5.18 -4.89 15.08
CA SER A 43 -4.04 -5.45 14.33
C SER A 43 -2.87 -4.47 14.06
N GLY A 44 -2.80 -3.31 14.72
CA GLY A 44 -1.69 -2.35 14.58
C GLY A 44 -1.71 -1.44 13.34
N LYS A 45 -2.69 -1.55 12.43
CA LYS A 45 -2.80 -0.68 11.22
C LYS A 45 -2.57 0.79 11.53
N GLY A 46 -3.41 1.40 12.38
CA GLY A 46 -3.31 2.83 12.74
C GLY A 46 -2.00 3.27 13.43
N THR A 47 -1.17 2.33 13.90
CA THR A 47 0.20 2.61 14.36
C THR A 47 1.18 2.72 13.18
N GLN A 48 0.95 1.94 12.13
CA GLN A 48 1.84 1.83 10.96
C GLN A 48 1.43 2.76 9.79
N SER A 49 0.13 3.00 9.58
CA SER A 49 -0.37 3.88 8.52
C SER A 49 0.28 5.28 8.54
N PRO A 50 0.45 5.97 9.69
CA PRO A 50 1.13 7.26 9.75
C PRO A 50 2.60 7.17 9.34
N ILE A 51 3.29 6.09 9.72
CA ILE A 51 4.72 5.87 9.40
C ILE A 51 4.88 5.70 7.89
N ILE A 52 4.08 4.85 7.25
CA ILE A 52 4.10 4.65 5.79
C ILE A 52 3.71 5.95 5.06
N LYS A 53 2.68 6.65 5.55
CA LYS A 53 2.19 7.94 5.03
C LYS A 53 3.30 8.99 5.03
N ASP A 54 4.02 9.15 6.15
CA ASP A 54 5.08 10.14 6.25
C ASP A 54 6.38 9.70 5.56
N GLU A 55 6.66 8.40 5.48
CA GLU A 55 7.82 7.84 4.75
C GLU A 55 7.71 8.01 3.23
N TYR A 56 6.52 7.79 2.65
CA TYR A 56 6.28 7.79 1.20
C TYR A 56 5.48 9.02 0.71
N CYS A 57 5.09 9.91 1.62
CA CYS A 57 4.20 11.07 1.36
C CYS A 57 2.86 10.68 0.72
N LEU A 58 2.27 9.59 1.21
CA LEU A 58 0.96 9.10 0.77
C LEU A 58 -0.18 9.78 1.53
N CYS A 59 -1.35 9.80 0.92
CA CYS A 59 -2.61 10.22 1.52
C CYS A 59 -3.22 9.09 2.37
N HIS A 60 -3.33 9.26 3.69
CA HIS A 60 -3.94 8.27 4.58
C HIS A 60 -5.46 8.45 4.64
N LEU A 61 -6.20 7.43 4.20
CA LEU A 61 -7.65 7.39 4.09
C LEU A 61 -8.23 6.34 5.04
N ALA A 62 -8.31 6.71 6.33
CA ALA A 62 -8.90 5.89 7.38
C ALA A 62 -10.43 6.04 7.41
N THR A 63 -11.16 5.13 6.77
CA THR A 63 -12.64 5.23 6.67
C THR A 63 -13.32 5.28 8.04
N GLY A 64 -12.82 4.53 9.02
CA GLY A 64 -13.36 4.54 10.38
C GLY A 64 -13.28 5.91 11.05
N ASP A 65 -12.24 6.69 10.76
CA ASP A 65 -12.05 8.02 11.35
C ASP A 65 -12.73 9.12 10.52
N MET A 66 -12.81 8.96 9.19
CA MET A 66 -13.66 9.78 8.33
C MET A 66 -15.14 9.65 8.72
N LEU A 67 -15.62 8.45 9.03
CA LEU A 67 -16.97 8.19 9.51
C LEU A 67 -17.18 8.72 10.94
N ARG A 68 -16.23 8.53 11.87
CA ARG A 68 -16.30 9.16 13.21
C ARG A 68 -16.36 10.69 13.13
N ALA A 69 -15.59 11.33 12.25
CA ALA A 69 -15.66 12.76 12.02
C ALA A 69 -17.02 13.20 11.47
N ALA A 70 -17.59 12.44 10.53
CA ALA A 70 -18.95 12.68 10.01
C ALA A 70 -20.03 12.57 11.10
N VAL A 71 -19.93 11.56 11.98
CA VAL A 71 -20.81 11.35 13.15
C VAL A 71 -20.71 12.53 14.12
N ALA A 72 -19.49 12.94 14.48
CA ALA A 72 -19.25 14.06 15.39
C ALA A 72 -19.77 15.40 14.82
N ALA A 73 -19.58 15.63 13.53
CA ALA A 73 -20.10 16.79 12.80
C ALA A 73 -21.60 16.70 12.46
N LYS A 74 -22.29 15.61 12.86
CA LYS A 74 -23.73 15.36 12.65
C LYS A 74 -24.19 15.51 11.19
N THR A 75 -23.35 15.13 10.23
CA THR A 75 -23.71 15.22 8.81
C THR A 75 -24.79 14.18 8.45
N PRO A 76 -25.52 14.32 7.33
CA PRO A 76 -26.49 13.31 6.90
C PRO A 76 -25.89 11.91 6.71
N LEU A 77 -24.63 11.84 6.31
CA LEU A 77 -23.82 10.62 6.31
C LEU A 77 -23.54 10.14 7.74
N GLY A 78 -23.06 11.02 8.62
CA GLY A 78 -22.74 10.70 10.01
C GLY A 78 -23.91 10.14 10.80
N ILE A 79 -25.12 10.67 10.59
CA ILE A 79 -26.34 10.17 11.22
C ILE A 79 -26.60 8.71 10.80
N LYS A 80 -26.49 8.40 9.51
CA LYS A 80 -26.63 7.01 9.00
C LYS A 80 -25.50 6.09 9.47
N ALA A 81 -24.27 6.60 9.54
CA ALA A 81 -23.10 5.83 9.94
C ALA A 81 -23.13 5.44 11.43
N LYS A 82 -23.64 6.32 12.30
CA LYS A 82 -23.60 6.16 13.76
C LYS A 82 -24.18 4.82 14.21
N GLU A 83 -25.36 4.44 13.73
CA GLU A 83 -26.04 3.22 14.20
C GLU A 83 -25.25 1.95 13.89
N ALA A 84 -24.77 1.81 12.65
CA ALA A 84 -23.92 0.69 12.26
C ALA A 84 -22.62 0.66 13.08
N MET A 85 -21.99 1.81 13.30
CA MET A 85 -20.73 1.92 14.06
C MET A 85 -20.89 1.55 15.53
N ASP A 86 -21.98 1.96 16.18
CA ASP A 86 -22.27 1.61 17.58
C ASP A 86 -22.53 0.09 17.76
N LYS A 87 -23.01 -0.61 16.72
CA LYS A 87 -23.23 -2.07 16.69
C LYS A 87 -21.99 -2.88 16.27
N GLY A 88 -20.98 -2.22 15.66
CA GLY A 88 -19.84 -2.88 15.01
C GLY A 88 -20.08 -3.34 13.57
N GLU A 89 -21.23 -2.99 12.99
CA GLU A 89 -21.65 -3.30 11.62
C GLU A 89 -20.93 -2.44 10.56
N LEU A 90 -21.16 -2.72 9.27
CA LEU A 90 -20.63 -1.93 8.15
C LEU A 90 -21.64 -0.88 7.67
N VAL A 91 -21.13 0.30 7.33
CA VAL A 91 -21.88 1.31 6.55
C VAL A 91 -21.96 0.84 5.09
N SER A 92 -23.08 1.10 4.41
CA SER A 92 -23.35 0.56 3.07
C SER A 92 -22.30 0.93 2.03
N ASP A 93 -21.97 -0.05 1.17
CA ASP A 93 -20.85 -0.01 0.24
C ASP A 93 -20.83 1.24 -0.66
N ASP A 94 -21.98 1.66 -1.20
CA ASP A 94 -22.06 2.84 -2.08
C ASP A 94 -21.72 4.15 -1.36
N LEU A 95 -22.08 4.28 -0.08
CA LEU A 95 -21.69 5.45 0.72
C LEU A 95 -20.18 5.45 0.96
N VAL A 96 -19.60 4.30 1.31
CA VAL A 96 -18.16 4.21 1.60
C VAL A 96 -17.31 4.39 0.34
N VAL A 97 -17.73 3.81 -0.80
CA VAL A 97 -17.08 4.00 -2.10
C VAL A 97 -17.09 5.48 -2.53
N GLY A 98 -18.24 6.16 -2.44
CA GLY A 98 -18.33 7.58 -2.80
C GLY A 98 -17.48 8.51 -1.91
N ILE A 99 -17.37 8.20 -0.62
CA ILE A 99 -16.46 8.91 0.31
C ILE A 99 -14.99 8.74 -0.09
N ILE A 100 -14.60 7.54 -0.52
CA ILE A 100 -13.23 7.24 -0.95
C ILE A 100 -12.89 7.91 -2.29
N ASP A 101 -13.80 7.88 -3.27
CA ASP A 101 -13.61 8.57 -4.56
C ASP A 101 -13.33 10.08 -4.36
N GLU A 102 -14.21 10.78 -3.63
CA GLU A 102 -14.02 12.21 -3.31
C GLU A 102 -12.77 12.49 -2.46
N ALA A 103 -12.36 11.55 -1.62
CA ALA A 103 -11.14 11.72 -0.82
C ALA A 103 -9.86 11.52 -1.62
N MET A 104 -9.84 10.59 -2.60
CA MET A 104 -8.69 10.34 -3.48
C MET A 104 -8.43 11.49 -4.46
N LYS A 105 -9.45 12.29 -4.82
CA LYS A 105 -9.31 13.47 -5.70
C LYS A 105 -8.48 14.62 -5.10
N LYS A 106 -8.15 14.57 -3.80
CA LYS A 106 -7.42 15.63 -3.11
C LYS A 106 -5.95 15.69 -3.55
N PRO A 107 -5.33 16.88 -3.70
CA PRO A 107 -3.92 17.02 -4.09
C PRO A 107 -2.93 16.24 -3.21
N SER A 108 -3.25 16.05 -1.93
CA SER A 108 -2.48 15.21 -0.99
C SER A 108 -2.31 13.75 -1.44
N CYS A 109 -3.17 13.25 -2.33
CA CYS A 109 -3.26 11.86 -2.75
C CYS A 109 -2.64 11.61 -4.14
N GLN A 110 -2.02 12.63 -4.76
CA GLN A 110 -1.35 12.53 -6.06
C GLN A 110 -0.20 11.52 -6.07
N LYS A 111 0.61 11.45 -4.99
CA LYS A 111 1.64 10.44 -4.73
C LYS A 111 1.08 9.03 -4.47
N GLY A 112 -0.24 8.86 -4.52
CA GLY A 112 -0.95 7.67 -4.05
C GLY A 112 -1.42 7.80 -2.59
N PHE A 113 -1.87 6.69 -2.05
CA PHE A 113 -2.71 6.64 -0.85
C PHE A 113 -2.55 5.35 -0.06
N ILE A 114 -3.05 5.37 1.17
CA ILE A 114 -3.20 4.23 2.07
C ILE A 114 -4.67 4.16 2.46
N LEU A 115 -5.37 3.13 1.98
CA LEU A 115 -6.73 2.81 2.39
C LEU A 115 -6.67 1.96 3.66
N ASP A 116 -7.20 2.49 4.76
CA ASP A 116 -7.12 1.88 6.10
C ASP A 116 -8.54 1.58 6.58
N GLY A 117 -8.87 0.29 6.64
CA GLY A 117 -10.23 -0.18 6.90
C GLY A 117 -11.20 -0.04 5.71
N PHE A 118 -10.68 -0.03 4.47
CA PHE A 118 -11.44 -0.18 3.22
C PHE A 118 -10.51 -0.78 2.14
N PRO A 119 -11.01 -1.61 1.21
CA PRO A 119 -12.34 -2.19 1.15
C PRO A 119 -12.58 -3.25 2.24
N ARG A 120 -13.85 -3.42 2.65
CA ARG A 120 -14.30 -4.37 3.69
C ARG A 120 -15.24 -5.47 3.18
N THR A 121 -15.66 -5.38 1.93
CA THR A 121 -16.46 -6.38 1.21
C THR A 121 -15.81 -6.59 -0.16
N VAL A 122 -16.08 -7.72 -0.81
CA VAL A 122 -15.58 -7.97 -2.18
C VAL A 122 -16.17 -6.93 -3.16
N VAL A 123 -17.43 -6.55 -2.98
CA VAL A 123 -18.12 -5.52 -3.80
C VAL A 123 -17.44 -4.14 -3.66
N GLN A 124 -16.95 -3.76 -2.47
CA GLN A 124 -16.13 -2.55 -2.30
C GLN A 124 -14.79 -2.65 -3.03
N ALA A 125 -14.17 -3.84 -3.09
CA ALA A 125 -12.89 -4.05 -3.79
C ALA A 125 -13.03 -4.09 -5.31
N GLU A 126 -14.15 -4.61 -5.82
CA GLU A 126 -14.52 -4.57 -7.24
C GLU A 126 -14.75 -3.11 -7.68
N LYS A 127 -15.58 -2.36 -6.95
CA LYS A 127 -15.85 -0.93 -7.23
C LYS A 127 -14.60 -0.06 -7.12
N LEU A 128 -13.70 -0.35 -6.18
CA LEU A 128 -12.39 0.32 -6.06
C LEU A 128 -11.50 0.03 -7.27
N ASP A 129 -11.35 -1.24 -7.66
CA ASP A 129 -10.51 -1.62 -8.79
C ASP A 129 -11.06 -1.09 -10.12
N GLU A 130 -12.38 -1.08 -10.33
CA GLU A 130 -13.03 -0.42 -11.47
C GLU A 130 -12.71 1.07 -11.54
N MET A 131 -12.84 1.78 -10.42
CA MET A 131 -12.58 3.22 -10.30
C MET A 131 -11.12 3.54 -10.63
N LEU A 132 -10.17 2.73 -10.16
CA LEU A 132 -8.75 2.90 -10.46
C LEU A 132 -8.43 2.55 -11.92
N GLN A 133 -9.02 1.49 -12.48
CA GLN A 133 -8.84 1.13 -13.90
C GLN A 133 -9.30 2.26 -14.84
N LYS A 134 -10.44 2.90 -14.54
CA LYS A 134 -10.95 4.09 -15.27
C LYS A 134 -9.99 5.29 -15.21
N GLN A 135 -9.05 5.29 -14.27
CA GLN A 135 -7.99 6.30 -14.10
C GLN A 135 -6.61 5.82 -14.59
N GLY A 136 -6.50 4.64 -15.23
CA GLY A 136 -5.23 4.03 -15.63
C GLY A 136 -4.37 3.53 -14.46
N ALA A 137 -4.96 3.38 -13.28
CA ALA A 137 -4.31 3.00 -12.03
C ALA A 137 -4.72 1.59 -11.57
N LYS A 138 -4.00 1.06 -10.57
CA LYS A 138 -4.30 -0.19 -9.86
C LYS A 138 -3.81 -0.11 -8.42
N ILE A 139 -4.23 -1.04 -7.57
CA ILE A 139 -3.60 -1.26 -6.27
C ILE A 139 -2.21 -1.87 -6.49
N ASP A 140 -1.20 -1.29 -5.83
CA ASP A 140 0.20 -1.68 -5.98
C ASP A 140 0.62 -2.75 -4.96
N LYS A 141 0.03 -2.69 -3.75
CA LYS A 141 0.19 -3.71 -2.70
C LYS A 141 -1.00 -3.73 -1.74
N VAL A 142 -1.37 -4.92 -1.28
CA VAL A 142 -2.28 -5.13 -0.15
C VAL A 142 -1.48 -5.74 0.99
N LEU A 143 -1.50 -5.10 2.16
CA LEU A 143 -0.76 -5.53 3.35
C LEU A 143 -1.75 -6.14 4.33
N ASN A 144 -1.66 -7.46 4.54
CA ASN A 144 -2.53 -8.17 5.47
C ASN A 144 -1.84 -8.34 6.83
N PHE A 145 -2.36 -7.64 7.84
CA PHE A 145 -1.89 -7.68 9.22
C PHE A 145 -2.48 -8.91 9.92
N ALA A 146 -1.84 -10.07 9.74
CA ALA A 146 -2.23 -11.33 10.35
C ALA A 146 -1.85 -11.37 11.84
N ILE A 147 -2.79 -11.82 12.68
CA ILE A 147 -2.69 -11.86 14.14
C ILE A 147 -3.83 -12.73 14.71
N ASP A 148 -3.57 -13.50 15.76
CA ASP A 148 -4.58 -14.24 16.52
C ASP A 148 -5.56 -13.31 17.27
N ASP A 149 -6.86 -13.61 17.17
CA ASP A 149 -7.95 -12.87 17.82
C ASP A 149 -7.81 -12.77 19.34
N ALA A 150 -7.24 -13.79 20.00
CA ALA A 150 -7.03 -13.80 21.44
C ALA A 150 -6.11 -12.67 21.94
N ILE A 151 -5.28 -12.11 21.04
CA ILE A 151 -4.35 -11.01 21.34
C ILE A 151 -5.03 -9.63 21.14
N LEU A 152 -6.19 -9.59 20.46
CA LEU A 152 -6.83 -8.33 20.06
C LEU A 152 -7.65 -7.66 21.16
N GLU A 153 -8.19 -8.41 22.13
CA GLU A 153 -9.01 -7.82 23.20
C GLU A 153 -8.21 -6.88 24.11
N GLU A 154 -7.03 -7.30 24.57
CA GLU A 154 -6.12 -6.41 25.32
C GLU A 154 -5.72 -5.20 24.47
N ARG A 155 -5.34 -5.42 23.20
CA ARG A 155 -4.94 -4.37 22.24
C ARG A 155 -6.03 -3.35 21.91
N ILE A 156 -7.31 -3.70 22.13
CA ILE A 156 -8.47 -2.83 21.91
C ILE A 156 -8.84 -2.09 23.19
N THR A 157 -9.03 -2.82 24.30
CA THR A 157 -9.48 -2.24 25.57
C THR A 157 -8.44 -1.31 26.21
N GLY A 158 -7.15 -1.58 26.00
CA GLY A 158 -6.05 -0.73 26.44
C GLY A 158 -5.77 0.48 25.55
N ARG A 159 -6.53 0.70 24.45
CA ARG A 159 -6.26 1.74 23.46
C ARG A 159 -6.72 3.14 23.92
N TRP A 160 -5.88 4.13 23.61
CA TRP A 160 -6.14 5.56 23.78
C TRP A 160 -5.77 6.31 22.49
N ILE A 161 -6.49 7.39 22.16
CA ILE A 161 -6.32 8.10 20.89
C ILE A 161 -6.45 9.61 21.12
N HIS A 162 -5.55 10.38 20.52
CA HIS A 162 -5.63 11.84 20.51
C HIS A 162 -6.58 12.32 19.38
N PRO A 163 -7.73 12.97 19.66
CA PRO A 163 -8.74 13.29 18.65
C PRO A 163 -8.23 14.15 17.50
N SER A 164 -7.43 15.19 17.78
CA SER A 164 -7.01 16.19 16.79
C SER A 164 -5.96 15.67 15.80
N SER A 165 -5.31 14.53 16.09
CA SER A 165 -4.19 14.01 15.29
C SER A 165 -4.32 12.54 14.85
N GLY A 166 -5.21 11.76 15.47
CA GLY A 166 -5.30 10.31 15.29
C GLY A 166 -4.14 9.51 15.92
N ARG A 167 -3.17 10.16 16.60
CA ARG A 167 -2.10 9.45 17.32
C ARG A 167 -2.70 8.46 18.31
N THR A 168 -2.23 7.22 18.26
CA THR A 168 -2.75 6.09 19.02
C THR A 168 -1.72 5.62 20.03
N TYR A 169 -2.14 5.48 21.28
CA TYR A 169 -1.39 5.02 22.44
C TYR A 169 -2.05 3.76 23.02
N HIS A 170 -1.34 3.08 23.91
CA HIS A 170 -1.86 1.89 24.59
C HIS A 170 -1.28 1.75 26.00
N THR A 171 -2.13 1.59 27.01
CA THR A 171 -1.77 1.52 28.45
C THR A 171 -0.52 0.69 28.75
N LYS A 172 -0.47 -0.54 28.21
CA LYS A 172 0.65 -1.49 28.31
C LYS A 172 1.73 -1.36 27.23
N PHE A 173 1.36 -1.45 25.95
CA PHE A 173 2.32 -1.62 24.84
C PHE A 173 2.95 -0.33 24.29
N ALA A 174 2.30 0.83 24.50
CA ALA A 174 2.74 2.12 24.00
C ALA A 174 2.14 3.26 24.86
N PRO A 175 2.46 3.33 26.16
CA PRO A 175 1.89 4.33 27.06
C PRO A 175 2.34 5.74 26.64
N PRO A 176 1.50 6.78 26.83
CA PRO A 176 1.96 8.16 26.79
C PRO A 176 2.90 8.44 27.97
N LYS A 177 3.79 9.43 27.83
CA LYS A 177 4.72 9.88 28.88
C LYS A 177 3.99 10.31 30.16
N VAL A 178 2.79 10.87 30.00
CA VAL A 178 1.90 11.28 31.08
C VAL A 178 0.52 10.66 30.83
N PRO A 179 -0.07 9.90 31.78
CA PRO A 179 -1.35 9.23 31.57
C PRO A 179 -2.47 10.20 31.13
N GLY A 180 -3.19 9.82 30.07
CA GLY A 180 -4.38 10.54 29.61
C GLY A 180 -4.14 11.78 28.74
N VAL A 181 -2.90 12.14 28.41
CA VAL A 181 -2.57 13.27 27.51
C VAL A 181 -1.63 12.88 26.37
N ASP A 182 -1.66 13.65 25.29
CA ASP A 182 -0.84 13.43 24.09
C ASP A 182 0.61 13.92 24.25
N ASP A 183 1.57 13.09 23.82
CA ASP A 183 3.01 13.32 23.95
C ASP A 183 3.60 14.51 23.17
N VAL A 184 2.81 15.13 22.30
CA VAL A 184 3.23 16.20 21.37
C VAL A 184 2.48 17.51 21.64
N THR A 185 1.18 17.45 21.94
CA THR A 185 0.35 18.66 22.18
C THR A 185 -0.11 18.85 23.63
N GLY A 186 -0.01 17.83 24.48
CA GLY A 186 -0.54 17.87 25.86
C GLY A 186 -2.07 17.84 25.94
N GLU A 187 -2.76 17.74 24.80
CA GLU A 187 -4.23 17.63 24.73
C GLU A 187 -4.72 16.28 25.28
N PRO A 188 -5.96 16.20 25.82
CA PRO A 188 -6.50 14.96 26.36
C PRO A 188 -6.65 13.83 25.32
N LEU A 189 -6.29 12.62 25.73
CA LEU A 189 -6.59 11.39 25.00
C LEU A 189 -8.02 10.91 25.32
N ILE A 190 -8.64 10.21 24.38
CA ILE A 190 -9.92 9.52 24.58
C ILE A 190 -9.80 8.02 24.29
N GLN A 191 -10.67 7.23 24.91
CA GLN A 191 -11.00 5.89 24.42
C GLN A 191 -12.19 6.02 23.44
N ARG A 192 -12.28 5.12 22.45
CA ARG A 192 -13.43 5.09 21.54
C ARG A 192 -14.59 4.33 22.17
N LYS A 193 -15.83 4.73 21.88
CA LYS A 193 -17.03 3.99 22.32
C LYS A 193 -17.14 2.59 21.68
N ASP A 194 -16.54 2.41 20.50
CA ASP A 194 -16.47 1.11 19.81
C ASP A 194 -15.39 0.14 20.39
N ASP A 195 -14.60 0.56 21.37
CA ASP A 195 -13.45 -0.21 21.89
C ASP A 195 -13.78 -0.97 23.21
N THR A 196 -14.82 -1.82 23.14
CA THR A 196 -15.23 -2.75 24.23
C THR A 196 -15.18 -4.19 23.75
N ALA A 197 -15.04 -5.17 24.65
CA ALA A 197 -15.00 -6.60 24.30
C ALA A 197 -16.24 -7.07 23.54
N ALA A 198 -17.44 -6.63 23.95
CA ALA A 198 -18.70 -6.98 23.29
C ALA A 198 -18.77 -6.45 21.85
N VAL A 199 -18.34 -5.21 21.61
CA VAL A 199 -18.31 -4.60 20.27
C VAL A 199 -17.12 -5.12 19.45
N LEU A 200 -16.02 -5.53 20.09
CA LEU A 200 -14.92 -6.22 19.41
C LEU A 200 -15.40 -7.53 18.79
N LYS A 201 -16.14 -8.36 19.55
CA LYS A 201 -16.65 -9.64 19.04
C LYS A 201 -17.46 -9.48 17.75
N SER A 202 -18.44 -8.57 17.70
CA SER A 202 -19.22 -8.36 16.47
C SER A 202 -18.37 -7.83 15.31
N ARG A 203 -17.32 -7.05 15.59
CA ARG A 203 -16.37 -6.55 14.59
C ARG A 203 -15.41 -7.63 14.06
N LEU A 204 -15.06 -8.63 14.87
CA LEU A 204 -14.28 -9.80 14.44
C LEU A 204 -15.15 -10.72 13.58
N GLU A 205 -16.35 -11.06 14.04
CA GLU A 205 -17.34 -11.82 13.25
C GLU A 205 -17.62 -11.15 11.89
N ALA A 206 -17.75 -9.82 11.86
CA ALA A 206 -17.89 -9.06 10.61
C ALA A 206 -16.61 -9.05 9.76
N PHE A 207 -15.43 -8.99 10.37
CA PHE A 207 -14.15 -9.04 9.66
C PHE A 207 -13.96 -10.38 8.93
N HIS A 208 -14.06 -11.51 9.63
CA HIS A 208 -13.91 -12.84 9.03
C HIS A 208 -14.99 -13.12 7.97
N ARG A 209 -16.24 -12.72 8.23
CA ARG A 209 -17.35 -12.97 7.30
C ARG A 209 -17.30 -12.11 6.02
N GLN A 210 -16.77 -10.89 6.07
CA GLN A 210 -16.94 -9.90 4.99
C GLN A 210 -15.61 -9.38 4.43
N THR A 211 -14.63 -9.14 5.30
CA THR A 211 -13.35 -8.50 4.94
C THR A 211 -12.24 -9.52 4.66
N GLU A 212 -12.20 -10.67 5.32
CA GLU A 212 -11.23 -11.73 5.01
C GLU A 212 -11.33 -12.26 3.55
N PRO A 213 -12.53 -12.43 2.96
CA PRO A 213 -12.68 -12.72 1.52
C PRO A 213 -12.00 -11.71 0.57
N VAL A 214 -11.83 -10.45 0.99
CA VAL A 214 -11.12 -9.42 0.22
C VAL A 214 -9.63 -9.75 0.09
N ILE A 215 -9.05 -10.43 1.07
CA ILE A 215 -7.67 -10.94 1.00
C ILE A 215 -7.58 -12.00 -0.10
N GLY A 216 -8.57 -12.89 -0.22
CA GLY A 216 -8.67 -13.86 -1.30
C GLY A 216 -8.77 -13.20 -2.68
N TYR A 217 -9.64 -12.20 -2.83
CA TYR A 217 -9.78 -11.41 -4.06
C TYR A 217 -8.46 -10.77 -4.52
N TYR A 218 -7.68 -10.18 -3.61
CA TYR A 218 -6.38 -9.58 -3.96
C TYR A 218 -5.21 -10.59 -4.00
N LYS A 219 -5.29 -11.75 -3.35
CA LYS A 219 -4.35 -12.88 -3.53
C LYS A 219 -4.38 -13.38 -4.96
N ASN A 220 -5.57 -13.53 -5.55
CA ASN A 220 -5.76 -13.92 -6.95
C ASN A 220 -5.18 -12.90 -7.95
N LYS A 221 -4.87 -11.68 -7.51
CA LYS A 221 -4.23 -10.61 -8.30
C LYS A 221 -2.73 -10.42 -7.99
N GLY A 222 -2.14 -11.27 -7.15
CA GLY A 222 -0.73 -11.17 -6.74
C GLY A 222 -0.37 -9.94 -5.90
N ALA A 223 -1.35 -9.15 -5.46
CA ALA A 223 -1.12 -7.87 -4.80
C ALA A 223 -0.80 -8.01 -3.30
N VAL A 224 -1.19 -9.11 -2.67
CA VAL A 224 -1.06 -9.32 -1.22
C VAL A 224 0.40 -9.54 -0.79
N ALA A 225 0.75 -9.04 0.40
CA ALA A 225 1.79 -9.59 1.26
C ALA A 225 1.21 -9.79 2.66
N GLU A 226 1.57 -10.92 3.26
CA GLU A 226 1.29 -11.20 4.68
C GLU A 226 2.28 -10.44 5.56
N LEU A 227 1.83 -10.05 6.75
CA LEU A 227 2.60 -9.29 7.75
C LEU A 227 2.26 -9.82 9.14
N HIS A 228 3.26 -10.24 9.91
CA HIS A 228 3.06 -10.83 11.24
C HIS A 228 2.86 -9.73 12.31
N ALA A 229 1.62 -9.30 12.52
CA ALA A 229 1.27 -8.15 13.34
C ALA A 229 1.31 -8.39 14.87
N GLU A 230 1.67 -9.60 15.28
CA GLU A 230 1.90 -9.99 16.69
C GLU A 230 3.20 -9.42 17.27
N LYS A 231 4.21 -9.23 16.40
CA LYS A 231 5.55 -8.71 16.75
C LYS A 231 5.49 -7.28 17.32
N SER A 232 6.60 -6.81 17.90
CA SER A 232 6.67 -5.44 18.41
C SER A 232 6.47 -4.40 17.29
N PRO A 233 5.96 -3.19 17.59
CA PRO A 233 5.71 -2.18 16.56
C PRO A 233 6.93 -1.86 15.69
N LYS A 234 8.15 -1.91 16.24
CA LYS A 234 9.41 -1.66 15.50
C LYS A 234 9.71 -2.76 14.48
N GLU A 235 9.48 -4.02 14.83
CA GLU A 235 9.68 -5.16 13.92
C GLU A 235 8.65 -5.12 12.79
N VAL A 236 7.39 -4.84 13.11
CA VAL A 236 6.32 -4.68 12.12
C VAL A 236 6.63 -3.53 11.15
N THR A 237 7.18 -2.41 11.64
CA THR A 237 7.66 -1.31 10.76
C THR A 237 8.83 -1.75 9.86
N ALA A 238 9.78 -2.54 10.37
CA ALA A 238 10.90 -3.04 9.58
C ALA A 238 10.46 -4.02 8.47
N GLU A 239 9.54 -4.93 8.80
CA GLU A 239 8.94 -5.90 7.88
C GLU A 239 8.12 -5.18 6.79
N LEU A 240 7.28 -4.21 7.17
CA LEU A 240 6.59 -3.31 6.23
C LEU A 240 7.55 -2.57 5.29
N GLY A 241 8.63 -1.99 5.83
CA GLY A 241 9.64 -1.32 5.03
C GLY A 241 10.30 -2.25 4.01
N PHE A 242 10.54 -3.51 4.36
CA PHE A 242 11.04 -4.52 3.42
C PHE A 242 10.00 -4.84 2.33
N LEU A 243 8.77 -5.16 2.71
CA LEU A 243 7.66 -5.48 1.80
C LEU A 243 7.32 -4.34 0.83
N LEU A 244 7.48 -3.08 1.24
CA LEU A 244 7.22 -1.89 0.41
C LEU A 244 8.40 -1.50 -0.49
N ARG A 245 9.62 -1.98 -0.21
CA ARG A 245 10.80 -1.83 -1.07
C ARG A 245 10.92 -2.93 -2.13
N GLN A 246 10.30 -4.10 -1.92
CA GLN A 246 10.18 -5.11 -2.97
C GLN A 246 9.20 -4.62 -4.05
N ASN A 247 9.70 -4.37 -5.26
CA ASN A 247 8.86 -4.11 -6.43
C ASN A 247 8.06 -5.36 -6.80
N SER A 248 6.79 -5.19 -7.18
CA SER A 248 5.84 -6.26 -7.53
C SER A 248 6.11 -6.95 -8.89
N GLY A 249 7.39 -7.17 -9.23
CA GLY A 249 7.87 -7.74 -10.49
C GLY A 249 8.63 -9.06 -10.34
N PHE A 250 8.57 -9.71 -9.18
CA PHE A 250 9.26 -10.98 -8.95
C PHE A 250 8.43 -12.17 -9.46
N ILE A 251 8.62 -12.55 -10.72
CA ILE A 251 8.22 -13.88 -11.20
C ILE A 251 9.18 -14.89 -10.56
N ALA A 252 8.67 -15.74 -9.67
CA ALA A 252 9.46 -16.81 -9.05
C ALA A 252 9.71 -17.95 -10.07
N VAL A 253 10.65 -17.75 -10.98
CA VAL A 253 11.10 -18.79 -11.92
C VAL A 253 11.84 -19.86 -11.12
N ASN A 254 11.22 -21.02 -10.96
CA ASN A 254 11.67 -22.08 -10.06
C ASN A 254 12.83 -22.90 -10.66
N PHE A 255 14.01 -22.28 -10.78
CA PHE A 255 15.26 -22.99 -11.07
C PHE A 255 15.72 -23.79 -9.84
N GLY A 256 15.82 -25.10 -10.00
CA GLY A 256 16.15 -26.01 -8.92
C GLY A 256 17.52 -25.74 -8.30
N ARG A 257 17.55 -25.54 -6.97
CA ARG A 257 18.77 -25.47 -6.13
C ARG A 257 19.82 -24.40 -6.53
N LEU A 258 19.43 -23.12 -6.52
CA LEU A 258 20.24 -22.12 -5.82
C LEU A 258 19.42 -20.88 -5.44
N LEU A 259 19.48 -20.47 -4.17
CA LEU A 259 18.95 -19.17 -3.74
C LEU A 259 20.02 -18.11 -3.99
N CYS A 260 19.83 -17.23 -4.97
CA CYS A 260 20.71 -16.09 -5.20
C CYS A 260 19.89 -14.84 -5.49
N CYS A 261 19.87 -13.91 -4.54
CA CYS A 261 19.16 -12.64 -4.68
C CYS A 261 20.03 -11.64 -5.45
N LEU A 262 19.73 -11.42 -6.73
CA LEU A 262 20.33 -10.35 -7.53
C LEU A 262 19.30 -9.25 -7.80
N PRO A 263 19.62 -7.97 -7.55
CA PRO A 263 18.77 -6.87 -7.96
C PRO A 263 18.86 -6.66 -9.48
N PHE A 264 17.72 -6.41 -10.12
CA PHE A 264 17.68 -6.07 -11.55
C PHE A 264 18.23 -4.65 -11.73
N SER A 265 19.45 -4.53 -12.25
CA SER A 265 20.15 -3.27 -12.47
C SER A 265 20.58 -3.16 -13.92
N GLU A 266 19.88 -2.32 -14.70
CA GLU A 266 20.29 -1.97 -16.06
C GLU A 266 21.51 -1.05 -16.02
N ASN A 267 22.72 -1.63 -16.07
CA ASN A 267 23.90 -0.97 -16.61
C ASN A 267 24.94 -2.00 -17.00
N ALA A 268 25.35 -1.98 -18.28
CA ALA A 268 26.35 -2.91 -18.81
C ALA A 268 27.76 -2.45 -18.42
N ALA A 269 28.36 -3.11 -17.43
CA ALA A 269 29.79 -3.04 -17.14
C ALA A 269 30.45 -4.40 -17.43
N THR A 270 31.47 -4.41 -18.28
CA THR A 270 32.10 -5.62 -18.81
C THR A 270 32.95 -6.34 -17.75
N CYS A 271 32.55 -7.56 -17.38
CA CYS A 271 33.40 -8.46 -16.58
C CYS A 271 34.46 -9.13 -17.47
N HIS A 272 35.73 -8.78 -17.30
CA HIS A 272 36.84 -9.52 -17.91
C HIS A 272 37.14 -10.81 -17.14
N HIS A 273 37.24 -11.94 -17.85
CA HIS A 273 37.85 -13.16 -17.33
C HIS A 273 39.37 -13.17 -17.60
N PRO A 274 40.22 -13.36 -16.58
CA PRO A 274 41.49 -14.06 -16.74
C PRO A 274 41.24 -15.58 -16.65
N ALA A 275 41.88 -16.36 -17.51
CA ALA A 275 41.83 -17.82 -17.47
C ALA A 275 43.22 -18.41 -17.20
N SER A 276 43.34 -19.32 -16.24
CA SER A 276 44.40 -20.36 -16.21
C SER A 276 44.14 -21.46 -15.17
N ASN A 277 44.34 -22.70 -15.62
CA ASN A 277 44.78 -23.92 -14.92
C ASN A 277 44.87 -23.96 -13.38
N LEU A 278 44.41 -25.07 -12.78
CA LEU A 278 45.33 -26.06 -12.17
C LEU A 278 44.70 -27.46 -11.95
N LEU A 279 45.57 -28.46 -11.88
CA LEU A 279 45.37 -29.91 -12.09
C LEU A 279 44.64 -30.70 -10.97
N GLY A 280 43.59 -31.46 -11.34
CA GLY A 280 43.28 -32.84 -10.89
C GLY A 280 42.96 -33.12 -9.39
N PRO A 281 42.73 -34.40 -9.00
CA PRO A 281 42.64 -35.64 -9.79
C PRO A 281 41.19 -36.22 -9.90
N LYS A 282 41.05 -37.46 -10.38
CA LYS A 282 39.77 -38.11 -10.77
C LYS A 282 39.06 -38.86 -9.61
N LEU A 283 37.72 -38.96 -9.70
CA LEU A 283 36.88 -39.94 -9.00
C LEU A 283 36.48 -41.10 -9.94
N PRO A 284 36.19 -42.32 -9.41
CA PRO A 284 35.71 -43.45 -10.20
C PRO A 284 34.18 -43.50 -10.39
N GLN A 285 33.78 -44.19 -11.45
CA GLN A 285 32.46 -44.64 -11.94
C GLN A 285 32.75 -45.95 -12.73
N PRO A 286 31.81 -46.85 -13.07
CA PRO A 286 30.36 -46.71 -13.27
C PRO A 286 29.59 -47.73 -12.37
N GLU A 287 28.37 -48.29 -12.60
CA GLU A 287 27.39 -48.38 -13.70
C GLU A 287 25.95 -48.25 -13.18
N GLY A 288 24.93 -48.47 -14.03
CA GLY A 288 23.62 -48.94 -13.55
C GLY A 288 22.33 -48.42 -14.23
N ALA A 289 22.28 -48.15 -15.54
CA ALA A 289 21.01 -47.77 -16.20
C ALA A 289 20.92 -48.25 -17.68
N PRO A 290 19.82 -48.90 -18.10
CA PRO A 290 19.67 -49.42 -19.46
C PRO A 290 19.07 -48.43 -20.48
N LYS A 291 19.67 -48.48 -21.68
CA LYS A 291 19.29 -47.96 -23.01
C LYS A 291 17.85 -47.46 -23.26
N ALA A 292 17.79 -46.18 -23.62
CA ALA A 292 17.27 -45.63 -24.89
C ALA A 292 15.82 -45.89 -25.38
N SER A 293 15.16 -44.80 -25.76
CA SER A 293 14.67 -44.63 -27.14
C SER A 293 14.77 -43.13 -27.54
N ALA A 294 14.62 -42.81 -28.83
CA ALA A 294 14.99 -41.51 -29.39
C ALA A 294 13.86 -40.82 -30.17
N MET A 295 13.90 -39.48 -30.21
CA MET A 295 13.69 -38.77 -31.48
C MET A 295 14.42 -37.42 -31.51
N VAL A 296 14.96 -37.06 -32.67
CA VAL A 296 15.61 -35.77 -32.95
C VAL A 296 14.58 -34.83 -33.57
N LEU A 297 14.60 -33.54 -33.22
CA LEU A 297 14.20 -32.45 -34.11
C LEU A 297 14.90 -31.12 -33.73
N SER A 298 14.97 -30.20 -34.68
CA SER A 298 15.95 -29.10 -34.71
C SER A 298 15.51 -27.80 -34.01
N PHE A 299 16.41 -27.18 -33.26
CA PHE A 299 16.32 -25.76 -32.88
C PHE A 299 16.61 -24.86 -34.09
N GLN A 300 15.59 -24.23 -34.66
CA GLN A 300 15.73 -23.07 -35.54
C GLN A 300 14.48 -22.17 -35.47
N SER A 301 14.67 -20.87 -35.76
CA SER A 301 13.68 -19.77 -35.72
C SER A 301 13.35 -19.19 -34.35
N TYR A 302 13.92 -18.01 -34.04
CA TYR A 302 13.14 -16.77 -33.78
C TYR A 302 14.06 -15.53 -33.69
N HIS A 303 14.70 -15.17 -34.81
CA HIS A 303 15.45 -13.92 -34.92
C HIS A 303 15.29 -13.31 -36.32
N MET A 304 15.30 -11.96 -36.37
CA MET A 304 14.90 -11.08 -37.48
C MET A 304 13.39 -11.00 -37.81
N GLN A 305 12.80 -9.85 -37.48
CA GLN A 305 12.15 -8.98 -38.50
C GLN A 305 11.87 -7.58 -37.92
N LYS A 306 12.71 -6.59 -38.30
CA LYS A 306 12.36 -5.16 -38.53
C LYS A 306 13.63 -4.30 -38.75
N LYS A 307 13.91 -3.95 -40.01
CA LYS A 307 14.47 -2.64 -40.46
C LYS A 307 14.53 -2.54 -41.99
N HIS A 308 13.84 -1.52 -42.52
CA HIS A 308 13.96 -0.81 -43.83
C HIS A 308 14.29 -1.50 -45.17
N ALA A 309 13.39 -1.31 -46.15
CA ALA A 309 13.63 -0.77 -47.52
C ALA A 309 12.27 -0.64 -48.28
N LEU A 310 12.00 0.26 -49.27
CA LEU A 310 12.53 1.59 -49.66
C LEU A 310 11.56 2.27 -50.69
N SER A 311 11.71 3.59 -50.92
CA SER A 311 11.28 4.48 -52.06
C SER A 311 10.30 4.00 -53.18
N ASN A 312 9.35 4.78 -53.75
CA ASN A 312 8.92 6.21 -53.68
C ASN A 312 7.35 6.33 -53.90
N VAL A 313 6.61 7.16 -54.69
CA VAL A 313 6.77 8.17 -55.79
C VAL A 313 5.57 9.17 -55.85
N ILE A 314 5.82 10.49 -55.74
CA ILE A 314 5.44 11.71 -56.56
C ILE A 314 4.10 11.72 -57.37
N PRO A 315 3.33 12.84 -57.55
CA PRO A 315 3.58 14.29 -57.28
C PRO A 315 2.66 14.92 -56.18
N VAL A 316 2.87 16.08 -55.54
CA VAL A 316 3.30 17.47 -55.89
C VAL A 316 2.19 18.42 -56.39
N SER A 317 1.68 19.30 -55.50
CA SER A 317 1.29 20.68 -55.84
C SER A 317 1.32 21.63 -54.63
N LYS A 318 1.67 22.89 -54.94
CA LYS A 318 1.69 24.13 -54.12
C LYS A 318 0.25 24.61 -53.86
N HIS A 319 -0.10 25.62 -53.04
CA HIS A 319 0.60 26.59 -52.15
C HIS A 319 -0.06 26.53 -50.73
N THR A 320 -0.02 27.43 -49.73
CA THR A 320 0.46 28.84 -49.55
C THR A 320 0.74 29.11 -48.05
N THR A 321 1.35 30.25 -47.69
CA THR A 321 1.45 30.78 -46.31
C THR A 321 0.61 32.05 -46.12
N SER A 322 0.14 32.32 -44.89
CA SER A 322 -0.29 33.65 -44.45
C SER A 322 -0.04 33.85 -42.94
N ARG A 323 -0.03 35.10 -42.48
CA ARG A 323 0.31 35.53 -41.10
C ARG A 323 -0.91 36.12 -40.40
N TYR A 324 -1.03 35.92 -39.08
CA TYR A 324 -1.51 36.91 -38.08
C TYR A 324 -0.89 36.47 -36.74
N SER A 325 -0.01 37.21 -36.05
CA SER A 325 0.02 38.62 -35.62
C SER A 325 -0.78 38.88 -34.34
N ASN A 326 -0.09 39.41 -33.32
CA ASN A 326 -0.62 39.71 -32.00
C ASN A 326 -1.81 40.70 -32.02
N ARG A 327 -2.72 40.53 -31.05
CA ARG A 327 -3.20 41.58 -30.15
C ARG A 327 -3.49 40.98 -28.78
#